data_AF-A0A6A6HVM9-F1
#
_entry.id   AF-A0A6A6HVM9-F1
#
_cell.length_a   1.000
_cell.length_b   1.000
_cell.length_c   1.000
_cell.angle_alpha   90.00
_cell.angle_beta   90.00
_cell.angle_gamma   90.00
#
_symmetry.space_group_name_H-M   'P 1'
#
loop_
_entity.id
_entity.type
_entity.pdbx_description
1 polymer ?
#
loop_
_entity_poly.entity_id
_entity_poly.type
_entity_poly.pdbx_seq_one_letter_code
_entity_poly.pdbx_strand_id
1 'polypeptide(L)'
;MILLIGLAALAVHSHAQSVITLTPSPNPPPGASRPGNHNFPSLAFEKSSFYAYAGNSTHPNLFSQALIDILQSKDHYNASQAAAVVKPHPPDPNGGLWGYSIGPSYFDALANFNSSKYIWMLPMAHAAGLHMGAEALTQAKLALRNIGSKLQLLELGNEPNLYHEQGMHGAQYDVARYLSEALQHEADIEGNVTAVKRVKYQALAYDSGVSHAVWNEEKAFGAGINRNARIGSVSWHYYQSVSSGGVTLRKTLMNHTATVTKLSRFIPNIRHLYNRNANLDFVLGEVGSVIGPELKWDV
;
A
#
# COMPACT_ATOMS: atom_id res chain seq x y z
N MET A 1 16.04 -66.66 -34.67
CA MET A 1 16.89 -65.46 -34.51
C MET A 1 16.03 -64.41 -33.82
N ILE A 2 16.14 -64.27 -32.50
CA ILE A 2 15.32 -63.35 -31.68
C ILE A 2 16.20 -62.16 -31.33
N LEU A 3 15.76 -60.95 -31.70
CA LEU A 3 16.47 -59.70 -31.46
C LEU A 3 16.04 -59.15 -30.09
N LEU A 4 16.96 -59.11 -29.11
CA LEU A 4 16.74 -58.41 -27.85
C LEU A 4 16.95 -56.91 -28.05
N ILE A 5 15.93 -56.10 -27.75
CA ILE A 5 16.03 -54.64 -27.61
C ILE A 5 16.25 -54.35 -26.12
N GLY A 6 17.46 -53.89 -25.78
CA GLY A 6 17.76 -53.39 -24.43
C GLY A 6 17.30 -51.94 -24.28
N LEU A 7 16.36 -51.68 -23.36
CA LEU A 7 16.06 -50.32 -22.89
C LEU A 7 17.20 -49.82 -22.01
N ALA A 8 17.89 -48.77 -22.45
CA ALA A 8 18.76 -47.99 -21.57
C ALA A 8 17.91 -46.93 -20.84
N ALA A 9 17.79 -47.05 -19.51
CA ALA A 9 17.18 -46.02 -18.68
C ALA A 9 18.17 -44.85 -18.53
N LEU A 10 17.81 -43.68 -19.05
CA LEU A 10 18.51 -42.42 -18.77
C LEU A 10 18.21 -41.99 -17.33
N ALA A 11 19.22 -42.03 -16.47
CA ALA A 11 19.14 -41.45 -15.13
C ALA A 11 19.16 -39.92 -15.23
N VAL A 12 17.99 -39.30 -15.07
CA VAL A 12 17.89 -37.84 -14.90
C VAL A 12 18.45 -37.49 -13.51
N HIS A 13 19.64 -36.91 -13.48
CA HIS A 13 20.20 -36.34 -12.25
C HIS A 13 19.43 -35.07 -11.91
N SER A 14 18.63 -35.09 -10.85
CA SER A 14 18.08 -33.86 -10.28
C SER A 14 19.22 -33.10 -9.58
N HIS A 15 19.66 -32.00 -10.17
CA HIS A 15 20.49 -31.06 -9.44
C HIS A 15 19.63 -30.38 -8.37
N ALA A 16 19.86 -30.76 -7.11
CA ALA A 16 19.33 -30.01 -5.98
C ALA A 16 19.92 -28.59 -6.04
N GLN A 17 19.10 -27.60 -6.38
CA GLN A 17 19.47 -26.20 -6.22
C GLN A 17 19.67 -25.93 -4.73
N SER A 18 20.92 -25.74 -4.32
CA SER A 18 21.25 -25.24 -3.00
C SER A 18 20.74 -23.81 -2.87
N VAL A 19 19.68 -23.60 -2.08
CA VAL A 19 19.20 -22.26 -1.74
C VAL A 19 20.23 -21.61 -0.84
N ILE A 20 20.93 -20.60 -1.35
CA ILE A 20 21.80 -19.74 -0.54
C ILE A 20 20.90 -18.71 0.15
N THR A 21 20.70 -18.87 1.45
CA THR A 21 20.00 -17.87 2.26
C THR A 21 20.98 -16.77 2.67
N LEU A 22 20.81 -15.58 2.11
CA LEU A 22 21.53 -14.38 2.55
C LEU A 22 20.78 -13.76 3.74
N THR A 23 21.39 -13.78 4.92
CA THR A 23 20.88 -13.07 6.10
C THR A 23 21.74 -11.83 6.38
N PRO A 24 21.14 -10.69 6.80
CA PRO A 24 21.92 -9.55 7.26
C PRO A 24 22.90 -9.95 8.38
N SER A 25 24.07 -9.29 8.43
CA SER A 25 25.01 -9.48 9.55
C SER A 25 24.32 -9.15 10.87
N PRO A 26 24.47 -9.99 11.92
CA PRO A 26 23.98 -9.63 13.26
C PRO A 26 24.69 -8.39 13.83
N ASN A 27 25.88 -8.05 13.30
CA ASN A 27 26.68 -6.89 13.68
C ASN A 27 26.93 -6.03 12.44
N PRO A 28 25.97 -5.16 12.04
CA PRO A 28 26.20 -4.25 10.93
C PRO A 28 27.21 -3.15 11.31
N PRO A 29 27.95 -2.57 10.34
CA PRO A 29 28.88 -1.48 10.61
C PRO A 29 28.20 -0.28 11.28
N PRO A 30 28.92 0.49 12.12
CA PRO A 30 28.42 1.76 12.64
C PRO A 30 27.92 2.66 11.50
N GLY A 31 26.67 3.13 11.60
CA GLY A 31 26.03 3.97 10.58
C GLY A 31 25.27 3.22 9.49
N ALA A 32 25.27 1.88 9.47
CA ALA A 32 24.41 1.11 8.57
C ALA A 32 22.92 1.37 8.87
N SER A 33 22.11 1.45 7.81
CA SER A 33 20.66 1.50 7.93
C SER A 33 20.10 0.16 8.43
N ARG A 34 18.84 0.17 8.87
CA ARG A 34 18.11 -1.09 9.05
C ARG A 34 17.98 -1.83 7.72
N PRO A 35 17.85 -3.17 7.74
CA PRO A 35 17.41 -3.91 6.56
C PRO A 35 16.10 -3.33 6.04
N GLY A 36 16.02 -3.09 4.73
CA GLY A 36 14.77 -2.70 4.08
C GLY A 36 13.74 -3.82 4.21
N ASN A 37 12.49 -3.48 4.50
CA ASN A 37 11.40 -4.45 4.53
C ASN A 37 11.22 -5.03 3.12
N HIS A 38 11.06 -6.36 3.00
CA HIS A 38 10.82 -6.99 1.70
C HIS A 38 9.50 -6.56 1.05
N ASN A 39 8.57 -6.00 1.83
CA ASN A 39 7.34 -5.38 1.33
C ASN A 39 7.54 -3.91 0.90
N PHE A 40 8.77 -3.40 0.85
CA PHE A 40 9.06 -2.01 0.46
C PHE A 40 8.55 -1.65 -0.94
N PRO A 41 8.74 -2.46 -2.00
CA PRO A 41 8.02 -2.25 -3.25
C PRO A 41 6.56 -2.67 -3.08
N SER A 42 5.65 -1.70 -3.09
CA SER A 42 4.21 -1.92 -3.04
C SER A 42 3.49 -0.98 -4.00
N LEU A 43 2.27 -1.34 -4.39
CA LEU A 43 1.40 -0.52 -5.21
C LEU A 43 0.19 -0.08 -4.39
N ALA A 44 -0.20 1.19 -4.56
CA ALA A 44 -1.46 1.71 -4.08
C ALA A 44 -2.43 1.81 -5.26
N PHE A 45 -3.68 1.41 -5.05
CA PHE A 45 -4.74 1.53 -6.03
C PHE A 45 -5.92 2.26 -5.41
N GLU A 46 -6.45 3.23 -6.14
CA GLU A 46 -7.78 3.73 -5.87
C GLU A 46 -8.77 2.56 -5.97
N LYS A 47 -9.55 2.32 -4.91
CA LYS A 47 -10.48 1.17 -4.84
C LYS A 47 -11.39 1.11 -6.06
N SER A 48 -11.89 2.27 -6.49
CA SER A 48 -12.77 2.38 -7.65
C SER A 48 -12.12 1.98 -8.97
N SER A 49 -10.81 2.15 -9.10
CA SER A 49 -10.05 1.83 -10.31
C SER A 49 -9.51 0.39 -10.33
N PHE A 50 -9.34 -0.21 -9.16
CA PHE A 50 -8.67 -1.51 -9.00
C PHE A 50 -9.26 -2.60 -9.90
N TYR A 51 -10.59 -2.64 -10.03
CA TYR A 51 -11.26 -3.66 -10.85
C TYR A 51 -10.90 -3.56 -12.34
N ALA A 52 -10.65 -2.35 -12.87
CA ALA A 52 -10.20 -2.17 -14.25
C ALA A 52 -8.77 -2.72 -14.46
N TYR A 53 -7.91 -2.60 -13.44
CA TYR A 53 -6.56 -3.15 -13.48
C TYR A 53 -6.53 -4.66 -13.23
N ALA A 54 -7.42 -5.19 -12.39
CA ALA A 54 -7.38 -6.59 -11.98
C ALA A 54 -8.19 -7.52 -12.91
N GLY A 55 -9.24 -7.01 -13.55
CA GLY A 55 -10.23 -7.83 -14.25
C GLY A 55 -11.09 -8.64 -13.28
N ASN A 56 -11.69 -9.72 -13.76
CA ASN A 56 -12.54 -10.61 -12.96
C ASN A 56 -12.07 -12.07 -13.03
N SER A 57 -12.77 -12.98 -12.36
CA SER A 57 -12.40 -14.40 -12.29
C SER A 57 -12.44 -15.14 -13.63
N THR A 58 -13.27 -14.67 -14.58
CA THR A 58 -13.40 -15.26 -15.92
C THR A 58 -12.55 -14.55 -16.98
N HIS A 59 -12.27 -13.27 -16.77
CA HIS A 59 -11.47 -12.42 -17.64
C HIS A 59 -10.43 -11.66 -16.80
N PRO A 60 -9.42 -12.36 -16.26
CA PRO A 60 -8.37 -11.71 -15.48
C PRO A 60 -7.52 -10.82 -16.39
N ASN A 61 -7.05 -9.68 -15.85
CA ASN A 61 -6.08 -8.86 -16.56
C ASN A 61 -4.68 -9.48 -16.41
N LEU A 62 -4.32 -10.35 -17.36
CA LEU A 62 -3.06 -11.07 -17.36
C LEU A 62 -1.83 -10.14 -17.41
N PHE A 63 -1.97 -8.93 -17.97
CA PHE A 63 -0.89 -7.93 -17.97
C PHE A 63 -0.59 -7.45 -16.56
N SER A 64 -1.60 -7.03 -15.81
CA SER A 64 -1.42 -6.58 -14.43
C SER A 64 -0.89 -7.69 -13.53
N GLN A 65 -1.34 -8.93 -13.74
CA GLN A 65 -0.81 -10.09 -13.01
C GLN A 65 0.70 -10.24 -13.25
N ALA A 66 1.11 -10.27 -14.51
CA ALA A 66 2.53 -10.38 -14.86
C ALA A 66 3.35 -9.21 -14.30
N LEU A 67 2.83 -7.99 -14.34
CA LEU A 67 3.52 -6.82 -13.77
C LEU A 67 3.73 -6.95 -12.26
N ILE A 68 2.69 -7.35 -11.51
CA ILE A 68 2.80 -7.55 -10.06
C ILE A 68 3.72 -8.72 -9.74
N ASP A 69 3.65 -9.81 -10.49
CA ASP A 69 4.54 -10.96 -10.34
C ASP A 69 6.01 -10.57 -10.62
N ILE A 70 6.27 -9.71 -11.61
CA ILE A 70 7.60 -9.15 -11.89
C ILE A 70 8.06 -8.25 -10.73
N LEU A 71 7.20 -7.39 -10.17
CA LEU A 71 7.59 -6.55 -9.04
C LEU A 71 7.91 -7.37 -7.78
N GLN A 72 7.28 -8.54 -7.63
CA GLN A 72 7.49 -9.44 -6.49
C GLN A 72 8.61 -10.45 -6.70
N SER A 73 8.91 -10.82 -7.94
CA SER A 73 10.06 -11.64 -8.31
C SER A 73 11.28 -10.73 -8.52
N LYS A 74 12.27 -10.81 -7.62
CA LYS A 74 13.56 -10.17 -7.90
C LYS A 74 14.12 -10.75 -9.20
N ASP A 75 14.40 -9.87 -10.17
CA ASP A 75 14.97 -10.12 -11.50
C ASP A 75 15.03 -11.59 -11.96
N HIS A 76 14.09 -11.97 -12.83
CA HIS A 76 14.15 -13.26 -13.53
C HIS A 76 14.97 -13.12 -14.83
N TYR A 77 16.21 -13.63 -14.82
CA TYR A 77 17.00 -13.81 -16.03
C TYR A 77 16.53 -15.05 -16.80
N ASN A 78 15.93 -14.84 -17.98
CA ASN A 78 15.56 -15.92 -18.90
C ASN A 78 16.62 -16.07 -20.00
N ALA A 79 17.50 -17.07 -19.86
CA ALA A 79 18.61 -17.33 -20.79
C ALA A 79 18.15 -17.68 -22.22
N SER A 80 16.89 -18.09 -22.39
CA SER A 80 16.30 -18.44 -23.70
C SER A 80 15.60 -17.26 -24.37
N GLN A 81 15.57 -16.08 -23.74
CA GLN A 81 14.95 -14.88 -24.29
C GLN A 81 15.89 -14.19 -25.29
N ALA A 82 15.42 -14.00 -26.53
CA ALA A 82 16.19 -13.29 -27.57
C ALA A 82 16.03 -11.76 -27.52
N ALA A 83 14.92 -11.24 -26.99
CA ALA A 83 14.66 -9.81 -26.87
C ALA A 83 15.28 -9.23 -25.57
N ALA A 84 15.81 -8.00 -25.62
CA ALA A 84 16.38 -7.37 -24.41
C ALA A 84 15.31 -7.05 -23.35
N VAL A 85 14.09 -6.66 -23.76
CA VAL A 85 12.91 -6.42 -22.92
C VAL A 85 11.65 -6.68 -23.76
N VAL A 86 10.59 -7.26 -23.18
CA VAL A 86 9.25 -7.40 -23.80
C VAL A 86 8.26 -6.53 -23.03
N LYS A 87 7.48 -5.68 -23.72
CA LYS A 87 6.47 -4.79 -23.12
C LYS A 87 5.13 -4.85 -23.90
N PRO A 88 3.98 -5.09 -23.24
CA PRO A 88 2.66 -4.84 -23.83
C PRO A 88 2.10 -3.43 -23.50
N HIS A 89 1.20 -2.95 -24.37
CA HIS A 89 0.60 -1.61 -24.44
C HIS A 89 -0.26 -1.17 -23.22
N PRO A 90 -0.42 0.16 -22.98
CA PRO A 90 -1.12 0.71 -21.82
C PRO A 90 -2.64 0.92 -22.03
N PRO A 91 -3.46 0.89 -20.96
CA PRO A 91 -4.82 1.44 -20.96
C PRO A 91 -4.92 2.89 -20.43
N ASP A 92 -6.05 3.51 -20.76
CA ASP A 92 -6.46 4.93 -20.65
C ASP A 92 -6.60 5.44 -19.18
N PRO A 93 -6.01 6.60 -18.83
CA PRO A 93 -5.97 7.15 -17.47
C PRO A 93 -7.14 8.07 -17.05
N ASN A 94 -8.17 8.29 -17.87
CA ASN A 94 -9.15 9.35 -17.59
C ASN A 94 -10.45 8.89 -16.92
N GLY A 95 -10.43 8.77 -15.59
CA GLY A 95 -11.65 8.68 -14.77
C GLY A 95 -11.39 8.96 -13.30
N GLY A 96 -11.71 10.17 -12.82
CA GLY A 96 -11.88 10.43 -11.39
C GLY A 96 -13.17 9.77 -10.89
N LEU A 97 -13.17 9.18 -9.71
CA LEU A 97 -14.19 8.22 -9.28
C LEU A 97 -14.81 8.60 -7.93
N TRP A 98 -15.84 9.44 -7.97
CA TRP A 98 -16.76 9.67 -6.85
C TRP A 98 -18.09 8.94 -7.12
N GLY A 99 -18.75 8.43 -6.07
CA GLY A 99 -20.09 7.85 -6.19
C GLY A 99 -20.17 6.41 -6.70
N TYR A 100 -19.13 5.59 -6.48
CA TYR A 100 -19.12 4.17 -6.82
C TYR A 100 -19.59 3.30 -5.64
N SER A 101 -20.12 2.12 -5.95
CA SER A 101 -20.37 1.06 -4.96
C SER A 101 -19.54 -0.17 -5.33
N ILE A 102 -19.07 -0.90 -4.31
CA ILE A 102 -18.38 -2.18 -4.49
C ILE A 102 -19.30 -3.32 -4.07
N GLY A 103 -19.49 -4.29 -4.96
CA GLY A 103 -20.25 -5.51 -4.68
C GLY A 103 -19.35 -6.67 -4.25
N PRO A 104 -19.92 -7.80 -3.80
CA PRO A 104 -19.16 -8.98 -3.43
C PRO A 104 -18.19 -9.49 -4.51
N SER A 105 -18.54 -9.37 -5.80
CA SER A 105 -17.69 -9.78 -6.93
C SER A 105 -16.41 -8.95 -7.08
N TYR A 106 -16.33 -7.77 -6.46
CA TYR A 106 -15.10 -6.98 -6.41
C TYR A 106 -13.95 -7.79 -5.78
N PHE A 107 -14.26 -8.64 -4.80
CA PHE A 107 -13.24 -9.42 -4.10
C PHE A 107 -12.67 -10.57 -4.94
N ASP A 108 -13.38 -11.01 -5.98
CA ASP A 108 -12.87 -12.04 -6.92
C ASP A 108 -11.63 -11.52 -7.66
N ALA A 109 -11.59 -10.21 -7.93
CA ALA A 109 -10.46 -9.55 -8.57
C ALA A 109 -9.17 -9.61 -7.72
N LEU A 110 -9.28 -9.77 -6.40
CA LEU A 110 -8.11 -9.93 -5.51
C LEU A 110 -7.48 -11.32 -5.66
N ALA A 111 -8.26 -12.34 -6.04
CA ALA A 111 -7.74 -13.67 -6.30
C ALA A 111 -6.81 -13.70 -7.52
N ASN A 112 -6.90 -12.71 -8.41
CA ASN A 112 -6.05 -12.60 -9.58
C ASN A 112 -4.57 -12.35 -9.23
N PHE A 113 -4.24 -11.92 -8.01
CA PHE A 113 -2.84 -11.71 -7.60
C PHE A 113 -2.45 -12.68 -6.48
N ASN A 114 -1.95 -13.85 -6.88
CA ASN A 114 -1.85 -14.99 -5.97
C ASN A 114 -0.80 -14.86 -4.87
N SER A 115 0.31 -14.17 -5.12
CA SER A 115 1.38 -13.93 -4.15
C SER A 115 1.22 -12.61 -3.38
N SER A 116 0.25 -11.79 -3.75
CA SER A 116 0.06 -10.48 -3.14
C SER A 116 -0.51 -10.54 -1.73
N LYS A 117 -0.05 -9.59 -0.91
CA LYS A 117 -0.56 -9.27 0.41
C LYS A 117 -1.26 -7.92 0.36
N TYR A 118 -2.29 -7.73 1.17
CA TYR A 118 -3.16 -6.57 1.08
C TYR A 118 -3.20 -5.79 2.39
N ILE A 119 -3.12 -4.47 2.27
CA ILE A 119 -3.66 -3.53 3.25
C ILE A 119 -5.02 -3.11 2.69
N TRP A 120 -6.08 -3.23 3.50
CA TRP A 120 -7.43 -2.89 3.06
C TRP A 120 -7.94 -1.68 3.82
N MET A 121 -8.06 -0.56 3.13
CA MET A 121 -8.61 0.67 3.70
C MET A 121 -10.09 0.54 4.04
N LEU A 122 -10.50 1.08 5.17
CA LEU A 122 -11.88 1.16 5.63
C LEU A 122 -12.41 2.59 5.42
N PRO A 123 -13.66 2.76 4.99
CA PRO A 123 -14.26 4.08 4.92
C PRO A 123 -14.45 4.63 6.33
N MET A 124 -13.94 5.84 6.58
CA MET A 124 -14.15 6.54 7.85
C MET A 124 -15.07 7.75 7.72
N ALA A 125 -15.06 8.40 6.56
CA ALA A 125 -15.90 9.57 6.30
C ALA A 125 -16.65 9.44 4.97
N HIS A 126 -17.76 10.16 4.90
CA HIS A 126 -18.56 10.34 3.69
C HIS A 126 -19.10 11.78 3.68
N ALA A 127 -19.47 12.26 2.49
CA ALA A 127 -20.11 13.56 2.33
C ALA A 127 -21.29 13.71 3.32
N ALA A 128 -21.43 14.90 3.90
CA ALA A 128 -22.37 15.25 4.98
C ALA A 128 -22.01 14.83 6.42
N GLY A 129 -20.75 14.46 6.71
CA GLY A 129 -20.30 14.20 8.09
C GLY A 129 -20.85 12.92 8.70
N LEU A 130 -21.23 11.95 7.86
CA LEU A 130 -21.77 10.67 8.31
C LEU A 130 -20.62 9.77 8.79
N HIS A 131 -20.74 9.30 10.04
CA HIS A 131 -19.86 8.25 10.57
C HIS A 131 -20.09 6.94 9.82
N MET A 132 -19.04 6.41 9.20
CA MET A 132 -19.12 5.24 8.30
C MET A 132 -18.99 3.89 9.02
N GLY A 133 -19.17 3.83 10.35
CA GLY A 133 -18.96 2.63 11.17
C GLY A 133 -19.63 1.35 10.66
N ALA A 134 -20.90 1.43 10.25
CA ALA A 134 -21.64 0.26 9.75
C ALA A 134 -21.06 -0.28 8.43
N GLU A 135 -20.66 0.61 7.53
CA GLU A 135 -20.03 0.25 6.26
C GLU A 135 -18.60 -0.26 6.49
N ALA A 136 -17.82 0.38 7.36
CA ALA A 136 -16.49 -0.07 7.75
C ALA A 136 -16.54 -1.47 8.37
N LEU A 137 -17.50 -1.74 9.26
CA LEU A 137 -17.74 -3.06 9.82
C LEU A 137 -18.07 -4.09 8.73
N THR A 138 -18.92 -3.70 7.77
CA THR A 138 -19.29 -4.56 6.64
C THR A 138 -18.06 -4.86 5.78
N GLN A 139 -17.30 -3.86 5.35
CA GLN A 139 -16.09 -4.04 4.56
C GLN A 139 -15.00 -4.81 5.30
N ALA A 140 -14.84 -4.63 6.61
CA ALA A 140 -13.92 -5.42 7.43
C ALA A 140 -14.30 -6.92 7.41
N LYS A 141 -15.59 -7.25 7.57
CA LYS A 141 -16.09 -8.64 7.44
C LYS A 141 -15.83 -9.21 6.05
N LEU A 142 -16.07 -8.42 5.00
CA LEU A 142 -15.83 -8.83 3.61
C LEU A 142 -14.34 -9.07 3.34
N ALA A 143 -13.47 -8.15 3.76
CA ALA A 143 -12.03 -8.26 3.61
C ALA A 143 -11.48 -9.49 4.34
N LEU A 144 -11.85 -9.69 5.61
CA LEU A 144 -11.44 -10.85 6.39
C LEU A 144 -11.87 -12.17 5.74
N ARG A 145 -13.08 -12.23 5.19
CA ARG A 145 -13.60 -13.43 4.55
C ARG A 145 -12.93 -13.73 3.21
N ASN A 146 -12.82 -12.73 2.34
CA ASN A 146 -12.45 -12.96 0.94
C ASN A 146 -10.95 -12.84 0.69
N ILE A 147 -10.24 -12.00 1.45
CA ILE A 147 -8.78 -11.86 1.38
C ILE A 147 -8.10 -12.90 2.27
N GLY A 148 -8.70 -13.21 3.41
CA GLY A 148 -8.24 -14.25 4.32
C GLY A 148 -6.81 -14.01 4.82
N SER A 149 -5.95 -15.01 4.71
CA SER A 149 -4.55 -14.96 5.19
C SER A 149 -3.67 -13.95 4.46
N LYS A 150 -4.09 -13.43 3.30
CA LYS A 150 -3.36 -12.39 2.56
C LYS A 150 -3.60 -10.99 3.12
N LEU A 151 -4.59 -10.80 4.00
CA LEU A 151 -4.87 -9.52 4.64
C LEU A 151 -3.82 -9.25 5.73
N GLN A 152 -3.01 -8.21 5.55
CA GLN A 152 -1.98 -7.82 6.51
C GLN A 152 -2.53 -6.83 7.54
N LEU A 153 -3.22 -5.79 7.05
CA LEU A 153 -3.71 -4.68 7.86
C LEU A 153 -5.04 -4.17 7.33
N LEU A 154 -5.85 -3.61 8.23
CA LEU A 154 -6.97 -2.74 7.87
C LEU A 154 -6.53 -1.29 8.02
N GLU A 155 -6.76 -0.42 7.04
CA GLU A 155 -6.37 0.99 7.14
C GLU A 155 -7.54 1.89 7.58
N LEU A 156 -7.28 2.76 8.54
CA LEU A 156 -8.27 3.66 9.15
C LEU A 156 -8.33 4.99 8.37
N GLY A 157 -9.08 4.96 7.27
CA GLY A 157 -9.39 6.11 6.43
C GLY A 157 -8.28 6.52 5.46
N ASN A 158 -8.68 7.27 4.43
CA ASN A 158 -7.79 7.95 3.48
C ASN A 158 -7.66 9.42 3.89
N GLU A 159 -6.47 9.99 3.99
CA GLU A 159 -6.22 11.44 4.13
C GLU A 159 -7.20 12.16 5.06
N PRO A 160 -7.36 11.70 6.32
CA PRO A 160 -8.33 12.28 7.24
C PRO A 160 -8.07 13.77 7.52
N ASN A 161 -6.82 14.21 7.35
CA ASN A 161 -6.42 15.60 7.42
C ASN A 161 -7.05 16.50 6.33
N LEU A 162 -7.54 15.92 5.24
CA LEU A 162 -8.25 16.62 4.17
C LEU A 162 -9.79 16.52 4.27
N TYR A 163 -10.34 15.79 5.25
CA TYR A 163 -11.79 15.60 5.34
C TYR A 163 -12.60 16.90 5.43
N HIS A 164 -12.04 17.94 6.07
CA HIS A 164 -12.70 19.24 6.10
C HIS A 164 -12.67 19.96 4.75
N GLU A 165 -11.53 19.95 4.05
CA GLU A 165 -11.35 20.55 2.72
C GLU A 165 -12.18 19.84 1.65
N GLN A 166 -12.38 18.52 1.81
CA GLN A 166 -13.15 17.68 0.90
C GLN A 166 -14.67 17.69 1.20
N GLY A 167 -15.12 18.46 2.19
CA GLY A 167 -16.54 18.53 2.57
C GLY A 167 -17.08 17.25 3.22
N MET A 168 -16.20 16.35 3.66
CA MET A 168 -16.55 15.13 4.37
C MET A 168 -16.84 15.42 5.85
N HIS A 169 -16.19 16.44 6.41
CA HIS A 169 -16.45 16.95 7.76
C HIS A 169 -16.51 18.48 7.80
N GLY A 170 -17.05 19.04 8.88
CA GLY A 170 -17.04 20.49 9.10
C GLY A 170 -15.64 21.06 9.38
N ALA A 171 -15.49 22.38 9.23
CA ALA A 171 -14.20 23.10 9.36
C ALA A 171 -13.47 22.95 10.72
N GLN A 172 -14.14 22.40 11.73
CA GLN A 172 -13.57 22.14 13.06
C GLN A 172 -12.96 20.72 13.17
N TYR A 173 -12.84 19.99 12.06
CA TYR A 173 -12.22 18.67 12.04
C TYR A 173 -10.71 18.78 12.21
N ASP A 174 -10.17 18.04 13.18
CA ASP A 174 -8.77 18.08 13.56
C ASP A 174 -8.27 16.68 13.92
N VAL A 175 -7.00 16.60 14.35
CA VAL A 175 -6.39 15.35 14.79
C VAL A 175 -7.22 14.69 15.89
N ALA A 176 -7.68 15.44 16.90
CA ALA A 176 -8.41 14.86 18.03
C ALA A 176 -9.72 14.19 17.60
N ARG A 177 -10.48 14.81 16.67
CA ARG A 177 -11.69 14.21 16.11
C ARG A 177 -11.38 12.94 15.32
N TYR A 178 -10.37 12.99 14.44
CA TYR A 178 -9.93 11.80 13.72
C TYR A 178 -9.56 10.65 14.66
N LEU A 179 -8.79 10.93 15.72
CA LEU A 179 -8.39 9.90 16.69
C LEU A 179 -9.59 9.29 17.42
N SER A 180 -10.56 10.12 17.81
CA SER A 180 -11.79 9.64 18.44
C SER A 180 -12.58 8.71 17.52
N GLU A 181 -12.71 9.09 16.25
CA GLU A 181 -13.41 8.28 15.24
C GLU A 181 -12.65 6.98 14.94
N ALA A 182 -11.33 7.05 14.78
CA ALA A 182 -10.48 5.88 14.54
C ALA A 182 -10.63 4.85 15.67
N LEU A 183 -10.57 5.30 16.93
CA LEU A 183 -10.73 4.44 18.10
C LEU A 183 -12.17 3.89 18.23
N GLN A 184 -13.19 4.66 17.81
CA GLN A 184 -14.55 4.17 17.76
C GLN A 184 -14.72 3.08 16.68
N HIS A 185 -14.13 3.29 15.50
CA HIS A 185 -14.09 2.28 14.43
C HIS A 185 -13.40 0.99 14.87
N GLU A 186 -12.25 1.09 15.55
CA GLU A 186 -11.59 -0.08 16.14
C GLU A 186 -12.52 -0.83 17.10
N ALA A 187 -13.17 -0.11 18.01
CA ALA A 187 -14.07 -0.69 19.01
C ALA A 187 -15.29 -1.36 18.37
N ASP A 188 -15.92 -0.70 17.39
CA ASP A 188 -17.08 -1.22 16.67
C ASP A 188 -16.74 -2.52 15.93
N ILE A 189 -15.58 -2.56 15.26
CA ILE A 189 -15.13 -3.72 14.49
C ILE A 189 -14.73 -4.86 15.42
N GLU A 190 -13.94 -4.59 16.46
CA GLU A 190 -13.47 -5.61 17.40
C GLU A 190 -14.57 -6.19 18.28
N GLY A 191 -15.58 -5.39 18.61
CA GLY A 191 -16.77 -5.82 19.33
C GLY A 191 -17.67 -6.75 18.51
N ASN A 192 -17.63 -6.66 17.17
CA ASN A 192 -18.54 -7.38 16.28
C ASN A 192 -17.87 -8.48 15.43
N VAL A 193 -16.53 -8.51 15.35
CA VAL A 193 -15.79 -9.44 14.47
C VAL A 193 -14.57 -10.01 15.20
N THR A 194 -14.73 -11.14 15.88
CA THR A 194 -13.65 -11.77 16.65
C THR A 194 -12.40 -12.09 15.81
N ALA A 195 -12.58 -12.46 14.54
CA ALA A 195 -11.48 -12.77 13.62
C ALA A 195 -10.54 -11.57 13.38
N VAL A 196 -11.03 -10.33 13.51
CA VAL A 196 -10.22 -9.12 13.29
C VAL A 196 -9.09 -8.98 14.32
N LYS A 197 -9.19 -9.63 15.48
CA LYS A 197 -8.15 -9.60 16.52
C LYS A 197 -6.79 -10.11 16.03
N ARG A 198 -6.79 -10.90 14.95
CA ARG A 198 -5.59 -11.44 14.28
C ARG A 198 -4.94 -10.47 13.29
N VAL A 199 -5.61 -9.38 12.96
CA VAL A 199 -5.16 -8.35 12.00
C VAL A 199 -4.96 -7.05 12.78
N LYS A 200 -3.91 -6.29 12.44
CA LYS A 200 -3.65 -4.96 13.02
C LYS A 200 -4.17 -3.85 12.10
N TYR A 201 -4.14 -2.62 12.57
CA TYR A 201 -4.51 -1.46 11.77
C TYR A 201 -3.29 -0.71 11.23
N GLN A 202 -3.43 -0.17 10.01
CA GLN A 202 -2.65 0.98 9.55
C GLN A 202 -3.47 2.24 9.85
N ALA A 203 -2.83 3.29 10.35
CA ALA A 203 -3.52 4.53 10.69
C ALA A 203 -2.77 5.75 10.17
N LEU A 204 -3.38 6.92 10.39
CA LEU A 204 -2.78 8.22 10.14
C LEU A 204 -2.44 8.49 8.68
N ALA A 205 -3.10 7.86 7.70
CA ALA A 205 -2.81 7.96 6.26
C ALA A 205 -2.92 9.40 5.74
N TYR A 206 -1.98 10.27 6.13
CA TYR A 206 -2.09 11.71 6.02
C TYR A 206 -1.55 12.19 4.68
N ASP A 207 -2.25 13.11 4.03
CA ASP A 207 -1.65 13.91 2.95
C ASP A 207 -0.43 14.69 3.46
N SER A 208 0.65 14.73 2.68
CA SER A 208 1.91 15.39 3.07
C SER A 208 1.97 16.89 2.76
N GLY A 209 0.91 17.47 2.20
CA GLY A 209 0.71 18.90 1.94
C GLY A 209 0.30 19.69 3.18
N VAL A 210 -0.16 19.03 4.26
CA VAL A 210 -0.58 19.71 5.49
C VAL A 210 0.58 20.12 6.40
N SER A 211 0.27 20.81 7.50
CA SER A 211 1.25 21.15 8.54
C SER A 211 1.67 19.92 9.36
N HIS A 212 2.94 19.53 9.25
CA HIS A 212 3.57 18.46 10.04
C HIS A 212 3.72 18.83 11.52
N ALA A 213 3.52 20.11 11.88
CA ALA A 213 3.43 20.52 13.29
C ALA A 213 2.04 20.24 13.88
N VAL A 214 1.01 20.11 13.04
CA VAL A 214 -0.38 19.86 13.45
C VAL A 214 -0.68 18.37 13.34
N TRP A 215 -0.49 17.80 12.15
CA TRP A 215 -0.71 16.39 11.86
C TRP A 215 0.62 15.67 11.97
N ASN A 216 0.83 14.97 13.08
CA ASN A 216 2.02 14.16 13.32
C ASN A 216 1.79 13.05 14.35
N GLU A 217 2.74 12.14 14.37
CA GLU A 217 2.79 10.93 15.17
C GLU A 217 2.92 11.26 16.65
N GLU A 218 3.69 12.29 17.01
CA GLU A 218 3.84 12.68 18.41
C GLU A 218 2.49 13.04 19.03
N LYS A 219 1.70 13.87 18.35
CA LYS A 219 0.35 14.24 18.77
C LYS A 219 -0.59 13.04 18.75
N ALA A 220 -0.59 12.27 17.66
CA ALA A 220 -1.49 11.13 17.51
C ALA A 220 -1.25 10.05 18.59
N PHE A 221 0.02 9.69 18.83
CA PHE A 221 0.39 8.71 19.84
C PHE A 221 0.35 9.26 21.25
N GLY A 222 0.62 10.55 21.46
CA GLY A 222 0.40 11.23 22.74
C GLY A 222 -1.06 11.24 23.16
N ALA A 223 -1.97 11.40 22.20
CA ALA A 223 -3.42 11.33 22.40
C ALA A 223 -3.99 9.89 22.38
N GLY A 224 -3.13 8.88 22.25
CA GLY A 224 -3.51 7.49 22.51
C GLY A 224 -4.12 6.74 21.33
N ILE A 225 -3.81 7.08 20.07
CA ILE A 225 -4.26 6.31 18.89
C ILE A 225 -3.96 4.82 19.02
N ASN A 226 -2.85 4.46 19.66
CA ASN A 226 -2.43 3.08 19.84
C ASN A 226 -2.60 2.56 21.28
N ARG A 227 -3.56 3.11 22.05
CA ARG A 227 -3.79 2.69 23.46
C ARG A 227 -4.15 1.21 23.60
N ASN A 228 -4.73 0.62 22.56
CA ASN A 228 -5.12 -0.79 22.52
C ASN A 228 -4.01 -1.70 21.94
N ALA A 229 -2.85 -1.15 21.57
CA ALA A 229 -1.75 -1.86 20.89
C ALA A 229 -2.16 -2.51 19.55
N ARG A 230 -3.11 -1.91 18.84
CA ARG A 230 -3.70 -2.43 17.59
C ARG A 230 -3.12 -1.82 16.33
N ILE A 231 -2.38 -0.72 16.42
CA ILE A 231 -1.66 -0.13 15.28
C ILE A 231 -0.41 -0.97 14.97
N GLY A 232 -0.29 -1.41 13.72
CA GLY A 232 0.86 -2.11 13.16
C GLY A 232 1.77 -1.20 12.34
N SER A 233 1.20 -0.21 11.67
CA SER A 233 1.92 0.79 10.88
C SER A 233 1.18 2.13 10.89
N VAL A 234 1.88 3.19 10.48
CA VAL A 234 1.28 4.46 10.10
C VAL A 234 1.65 4.81 8.67
N SER A 235 0.80 5.57 7.99
CA SER A 235 0.93 5.89 6.57
C SER A 235 1.01 7.40 6.32
N TRP A 236 1.75 7.82 5.30
CA TRP A 236 1.69 9.16 4.73
C TRP A 236 1.60 9.09 3.21
N HIS A 237 0.92 10.06 2.61
CA HIS A 237 0.75 10.18 1.17
C HIS A 237 1.71 11.24 0.64
N TYR A 238 2.56 10.86 -0.32
CA TYR A 238 3.65 11.69 -0.80
C TYR A 238 3.61 11.85 -2.32
N TYR A 239 3.33 13.08 -2.75
CA TYR A 239 3.59 13.49 -4.12
C TYR A 239 4.82 14.38 -4.17
N GLN A 240 5.71 14.18 -5.15
CA GLN A 240 6.89 15.05 -5.29
C GLN A 240 6.49 16.50 -5.62
N SER A 241 5.43 16.70 -6.40
CA SER A 241 4.94 18.03 -6.80
C SER A 241 3.41 18.11 -6.90
N VAL A 242 2.88 19.33 -7.01
CA VAL A 242 1.48 19.65 -7.35
C VAL A 242 1.47 20.33 -8.73
N SER A 243 0.50 20.02 -9.60
CA SER A 243 0.47 20.55 -10.98
C SER A 243 0.41 22.07 -11.05
N SER A 244 -0.30 22.69 -10.10
CA SER A 244 -0.40 24.16 -9.94
C SER A 244 0.93 24.83 -9.55
N GLY A 245 1.96 24.07 -9.17
CA GLY A 245 3.22 24.56 -8.63
C GLY A 245 4.32 24.86 -9.67
N GLY A 246 4.01 24.84 -10.97
CA GLY A 246 5.01 25.07 -12.02
C GLY A 246 6.03 23.92 -12.13
N VAL A 247 5.52 22.70 -12.29
CA VAL A 247 6.32 21.47 -12.30
C VAL A 247 7.27 21.44 -13.49
N THR A 248 8.55 21.16 -13.26
CA THR A 248 9.53 20.86 -14.32
C THR A 248 10.47 19.77 -13.83
N LEU A 249 11.01 18.95 -14.73
CA LEU A 249 12.00 17.93 -14.36
C LEU A 249 13.15 18.54 -13.56
N ARG A 250 13.76 19.64 -14.04
CA ARG A 250 14.93 20.24 -13.40
C ARG A 250 14.67 20.87 -12.03
N LYS A 251 13.49 21.46 -11.80
CA LYS A 251 13.19 22.14 -10.53
C LYS A 251 12.59 21.20 -9.49
N THR A 252 11.85 20.18 -9.91
CA THR A 252 11.09 19.32 -8.99
C THR A 252 11.49 17.85 -9.10
N LEU A 253 11.15 17.16 -10.20
CA LEU A 253 11.17 15.69 -10.25
C LEU A 253 12.58 15.08 -10.33
N MET A 254 13.53 15.76 -10.96
CA MET A 254 14.94 15.36 -11.09
C MET A 254 15.86 16.29 -10.29
N ASN A 255 15.36 16.85 -9.20
CA ASN A 255 16.11 17.74 -8.33
C ASN A 255 16.35 17.10 -6.96
N HIS A 256 17.55 16.59 -6.75
CA HIS A 256 17.92 15.91 -5.50
C HIS A 256 17.66 16.78 -4.25
N THR A 257 18.01 18.06 -4.28
CA THR A 257 17.78 18.97 -3.16
C THR A 257 16.29 19.14 -2.87
N ALA A 258 15.44 19.25 -3.90
CA ALA A 258 14.00 19.32 -3.75
C ALA A 258 13.43 18.02 -3.16
N THR A 259 13.88 16.86 -3.64
CA THR A 259 13.47 15.55 -3.13
C THR A 259 13.86 15.37 -1.67
N VAL A 260 15.14 15.59 -1.32
CA VAL A 260 15.64 15.46 0.04
C VAL A 260 14.95 16.43 0.98
N THR A 261 14.77 17.69 0.58
CA THR A 261 14.09 18.70 1.42
C THR A 261 12.66 18.25 1.72
N LYS A 262 11.92 17.75 0.72
CA LYS A 262 10.52 17.35 0.90
C LYS A 262 10.38 16.10 1.74
N LEU A 263 11.23 15.08 1.52
CA LEU A 263 11.24 13.83 2.30
C LEU A 263 11.76 14.03 3.72
N SER A 264 12.70 14.96 3.95
CA SER A 264 13.27 15.21 5.28
C SER A 264 12.23 15.66 6.31
N ARG A 265 11.08 16.17 5.86
CA ARG A 265 9.95 16.54 6.71
C ARG A 265 9.39 15.36 7.52
N PHE A 266 9.53 14.14 7.01
CA PHE A 266 9.08 12.92 7.71
C PHE A 266 10.08 12.42 8.77
N ILE A 267 11.32 12.90 8.79
CA ILE A 267 12.36 12.39 9.69
C ILE A 267 11.98 12.52 11.18
N PRO A 268 11.41 13.65 11.67
CA PRO A 268 10.97 13.75 13.06
C PRO A 268 9.93 12.69 13.42
N ASN A 269 8.97 12.45 12.51
CA ASN A 269 7.90 11.47 12.67
C ASN A 269 8.44 10.03 12.73
N ILE A 270 9.34 9.68 11.79
CA ILE A 270 10.02 8.38 11.77
C ILE A 270 10.83 8.16 13.06
N ARG A 271 11.57 9.18 13.52
CA ARG A 271 12.33 9.11 14.78
C ARG A 271 11.41 8.96 16.00
N HIS A 272 10.29 9.67 16.02
CA HIS A 272 9.31 9.55 17.10
C HIS A 272 8.79 8.11 17.21
N LEU A 273 8.34 7.52 16.11
CA LEU A 273 7.87 6.14 16.07
C LEU A 273 8.96 5.17 16.50
N TYR A 274 10.17 5.32 15.96
CA TYR A 274 11.32 4.47 16.29
C TYR A 274 11.59 4.45 17.80
N ASN A 275 11.65 5.63 18.42
CA ASN A 275 11.94 5.77 19.85
C ASN A 275 10.82 5.19 20.72
N ARG A 276 9.58 5.20 20.22
CA ARG A 276 8.41 4.67 20.93
C ARG A 276 8.27 3.17 20.79
N ASN A 277 8.38 2.65 19.57
CA ASN A 277 8.29 1.23 19.26
C ASN A 277 8.98 0.95 17.92
N ALA A 278 10.14 0.32 17.99
CA ALA A 278 10.94 -0.08 16.84
C ALA A 278 10.22 -1.00 15.83
N ASN A 279 9.10 -1.62 16.21
CA ASN A 279 8.29 -2.52 15.38
C ASN A 279 7.09 -1.84 14.71
N LEU A 280 6.91 -0.52 14.88
CA LEU A 280 5.91 0.23 14.11
C LEU A 280 6.53 0.67 12.79
N ASP A 281 5.90 0.27 11.69
CA ASP A 281 6.34 0.68 10.36
C ASP A 281 5.81 2.10 10.03
N PHE A 282 6.69 2.93 9.47
CA PHE A 282 6.32 4.16 8.79
C PHE A 282 6.25 3.87 7.29
N VAL A 283 5.08 4.05 6.71
CA VAL A 283 4.80 3.69 5.32
C VAL A 283 4.51 4.97 4.54
N LEU A 284 5.07 5.07 3.33
CA LEU A 284 4.52 6.00 2.33
C LEU A 284 3.45 5.23 1.55
N GLY A 285 2.21 5.29 2.03
CA GLY A 285 1.12 4.41 1.58
C GLY A 285 0.52 4.81 0.23
N GLU A 286 0.76 6.04 -0.20
CA GLU A 286 0.46 6.54 -1.53
C GLU A 286 1.64 7.40 -1.99
N VAL A 287 2.18 7.12 -3.17
CA VAL A 287 3.34 7.85 -3.71
C VAL A 287 3.15 8.16 -5.17
N GLY A 288 3.38 9.42 -5.55
CA GLY A 288 3.32 9.85 -6.94
C GLY A 288 4.29 10.96 -7.29
N SER A 289 4.45 11.21 -8.60
CA SER A 289 5.31 12.30 -9.08
C SER A 289 4.63 13.66 -8.95
N VAL A 290 3.40 13.77 -9.41
CA VAL A 290 2.62 15.02 -9.45
C VAL A 290 1.17 14.72 -9.12
N ILE A 291 0.56 15.49 -8.22
CA ILE A 291 -0.88 15.48 -7.98
C ILE A 291 -1.56 16.57 -8.81
N GLY A 292 -2.68 16.23 -9.48
CA GLY A 292 -3.43 17.09 -10.42
C GLY A 292 -3.32 16.61 -11.89
N PRO A 293 -4.15 17.14 -12.82
CA PRO A 293 -4.16 16.69 -14.22
C PRO A 293 -2.80 16.83 -14.88
N GLU A 294 -2.52 15.93 -15.83
CA GLU A 294 -1.22 15.65 -16.45
C GLU A 294 -0.33 16.88 -16.70
N LEU A 295 0.97 16.68 -16.46
CA LEU A 295 2.04 17.55 -16.91
C LEU A 295 1.80 17.99 -18.37
N LYS A 296 1.61 19.29 -18.59
CA LYS A 296 1.73 19.84 -19.94
C LYS A 296 3.20 19.70 -20.34
N TRP A 297 3.46 18.84 -21.31
CA TRP A 297 4.76 18.77 -21.96
C TRP A 297 4.93 20.05 -22.78
N ASP A 298 5.73 20.98 -22.30
CA ASP A 298 6.27 22.03 -23.15
C ASP A 298 7.26 21.35 -24.10
N VAL A 299 6.81 21.10 -25.33
CA VAL A 299 7.66 20.71 -26.47
C VAL A 299 8.07 21.97 -27.21
#